data_AF-W0AIC2-F1
#
_entry.id   AF-W0AIC2-F1
#
_cell.length_a   1.000
_cell.length_b   1.000
_cell.length_c   1.000
_cell.angle_alpha   90.00
_cell.angle_beta   90.00
_cell.angle_gamma   90.00
#
_symmetry.space_group_name_H-M   'P 1'
#
loop_
_entity.id
_entity.type
_entity.pdbx_description
1 polymer ?
#
loop_
_entity_poly.entity_id
_entity_poly.type
_entity_poly.pdbx_seq_one_letter_code
_entity_poly.pdbx_strand_id
1 'polypeptide(L)'
;MPDYLTPEAIEVWHEVLGRVMAAGVTEVDSALLARYCSLEALVRKAFAAGGEPPPAAYLTVLRQHEELLRIAGPKSRVGSGGAADASKPGNPFARNGHRARA
;
A
#
# COMPACT_ATOMS: atom_id res chain seq x y z
N MET A 1 -2.77 13.37 10.60
CA MET A 1 -1.36 12.95 10.77
C MET A 1 -1.11 12.87 12.27
N PRO A 2 -0.58 11.76 12.81
CA PRO A 2 -0.30 11.66 14.24
C PRO A 2 0.79 12.65 14.70
N ASP A 3 0.68 13.12 15.93
CA ASP A 3 1.53 14.17 16.54
C ASP A 3 2.93 13.70 16.94
N TYR A 4 3.13 12.38 17.06
CA TYR A 4 4.40 11.77 17.45
C TYR A 4 5.41 11.58 16.29
N LEU A 5 5.11 12.05 15.08
CA LEU A 5 6.04 11.92 13.95
C LEU A 5 7.22 12.90 14.08
N THR A 6 8.42 12.43 13.74
CA THR A 6 9.60 13.32 13.62
C THR A 6 9.47 14.21 12.37
N PRO A 7 10.19 15.33 12.27
CA PRO A 7 10.17 16.19 11.08
C PRO A 7 10.42 15.43 9.77
N GLU A 8 11.38 14.51 9.75
CA GLU A 8 11.73 13.72 8.57
C GLU A 8 10.61 12.73 8.22
N ALA A 9 9.93 12.16 9.22
CA ALA A 9 8.78 11.29 9.00
C ALA A 9 7.56 12.06 8.49
N ILE A 10 7.41 13.34 8.87
CA ILE A 10 6.38 14.23 8.34
C ILE A 10 6.63 14.52 6.85
N GLU A 11 7.88 14.72 6.44
CA GLU A 11 8.23 14.88 5.01
C GLU A 11 7.83 13.64 4.21
N VAL A 12 8.15 12.44 4.71
CA VAL A 12 7.74 11.18 4.08
C VAL A 12 6.22 11.08 4.02
N TRP A 13 5.51 11.42 5.11
CA TRP A 13 4.04 11.40 5.15
C TRP A 13 3.45 12.23 4.02
N HIS A 14 3.91 13.48 3.84
CA HIS A 14 3.44 14.35 2.78
C HIS A 14 3.74 13.81 1.38
N GLU A 15 4.91 13.19 1.18
CA GLU A 15 5.30 12.59 -0.09
C GLU A 15 4.43 11.37 -0.49
N VAL A 16 3.99 10.57 0.48
CA VAL A 16 3.28 9.32 0.20
C VAL A 16 1.76 9.44 0.30
N LEU A 17 1.25 10.45 1.01
CA LEU A 17 -0.18 10.59 1.33
C LEU A 17 -1.08 10.46 0.08
N GLY A 18 -0.73 11.14 -1.01
CA GLY A 18 -1.52 11.07 -2.24
C GLY A 18 -1.56 9.66 -2.86
N ARG A 19 -0.44 8.93 -2.83
CA ARG A 19 -0.33 7.56 -3.36
C ARG A 19 -1.16 6.57 -2.53
N VAL A 20 -1.04 6.64 -1.21
CA VAL A 20 -1.78 5.73 -0.32
C VAL A 20 -3.29 6.02 -0.36
N MET A 21 -3.70 7.30 -0.41
CA MET A 21 -5.11 7.65 -0.55
C MET A 21 -5.70 7.15 -1.88
N ALA A 22 -4.97 7.29 -3.00
CA ALA A 22 -5.38 6.75 -4.29
C ALA A 22 -5.50 5.21 -4.28
N ALA A 23 -4.72 4.53 -3.43
CA ALA A 23 -4.78 3.08 -3.20
C ALA A 23 -5.89 2.65 -2.21
N GLY A 24 -6.70 3.60 -1.72
CA GLY A 24 -7.82 3.36 -0.82
C GLY A 24 -7.46 3.23 0.65
N VAL A 25 -6.29 3.75 1.06
CA VAL A 25 -5.92 3.91 2.47
C VAL A 25 -6.73 5.06 3.06
N THR A 26 -7.27 4.84 4.27
CA THR A 26 -8.17 5.79 4.95
C THR A 26 -7.60 6.21 6.31
N GLU A 27 -8.33 7.02 7.06
CA GLU A 27 -7.93 7.45 8.41
C GLU A 27 -7.70 6.26 9.37
N VAL A 28 -8.43 5.16 9.21
CA VAL A 28 -8.27 3.93 10.00
C VAL A 28 -6.85 3.36 9.89
N ASP A 29 -6.20 3.56 8.74
CA ASP A 29 -4.85 3.08 8.45
C ASP A 29 -3.76 4.06 8.90
N SER A 30 -4.12 5.22 9.46
CA SER A 30 -3.18 6.31 9.78
C SER A 30 -2.04 5.88 10.71
N ALA A 31 -2.29 4.97 11.64
CA ALA A 31 -1.25 4.42 12.52
C ALA A 31 -0.26 3.51 11.77
N LEU A 32 -0.73 2.74 10.79
CA LEU A 32 0.14 1.95 9.92
C LEU A 32 0.98 2.87 9.02
N LEU A 33 0.35 3.89 8.43
CA LEU A 33 1.03 4.88 7.61
C LEU A 33 2.11 5.62 8.42
N ALA A 34 1.81 6.01 9.66
CA ALA A 34 2.78 6.67 10.53
C ALA A 34 4.01 5.79 10.82
N ARG A 35 3.79 4.50 11.12
CA ARG A 35 4.89 3.54 11.33
C ARG A 35 5.74 3.36 10.08
N TYR A 36 5.12 3.31 8.90
CA TYR A 36 5.83 3.29 7.63
C TYR A 36 6.70 4.54 7.46
N CYS A 37 6.12 5.73 7.64
CA CYS A 37 6.83 7.00 7.46
C CYS A 37 8.03 7.14 8.41
N SER A 38 7.87 6.75 9.68
CA SER A 38 8.96 6.77 10.65
C SER A 38 10.10 5.84 10.28
N LEU A 39 9.78 4.61 9.84
CA LEU A 39 10.81 3.63 9.46
C LEU A 39 11.51 4.02 8.15
N GLU A 40 10.75 4.54 7.19
CA GLU A 40 11.26 5.01 5.90
C GLU A 40 12.23 6.19 6.08
N ALA A 41 11.90 7.14 6.98
CA ALA A 41 12.79 8.26 7.31
C ALA A 41 14.14 7.78 7.88
N LEU A 42 14.13 6.77 8.76
CA LEU A 42 15.36 6.17 9.31
C LEU A 42 16.19 5.49 8.22
N VAL A 43 15.54 4.76 7.31
CA VAL A 43 16.21 4.07 6.20
C VAL A 43 16.82 5.06 5.21
N ARG A 44 16.10 6.13 4.85
CA ARG A 44 16.62 7.22 4.00
C ARG A 44 17.82 7.89 4.63
N LYS A 45 17.78 8.15 5.94
CA LYS A 45 18.91 8.73 6.69
C LYS A 45 20.14 7.81 6.65
N ALA A 46 19.96 6.51 6.83
CA ALA A 46 21.04 5.53 6.75
C ALA A 46 21.66 5.48 5.33
N PHE A 47 20.84 5.50 4.28
CA PHE A 47 21.35 5.61 2.90
C PHE A 47 22.12 6.91 2.65
N ALA A 48 21.59 8.05 3.12
CA ALA A 48 22.24 9.36 2.96
C ALA A 48 23.59 9.47 3.70
N ALA A 49 23.76 8.74 4.80
CA ALA A 49 25.02 8.69 5.53
C ALA A 49 26.17 8.02 4.75
N GLY A 50 25.86 7.25 3.69
CA GLY A 50 26.86 6.71 2.76
C GLY A 50 27.80 5.64 3.33
N GLY A 51 27.43 5.04 4.47
CA GLY A 51 28.21 4.01 5.16
C GLY A 51 27.61 2.61 5.01
N GLU A 52 27.36 1.95 6.14
CA GLU A 52 26.72 0.64 6.15
C GLU A 52 25.28 0.71 5.65
N PRO A 53 24.82 -0.30 4.89
CA PRO A 53 23.44 -0.36 4.44
C PRO A 53 22.48 -0.45 5.64
N PRO A 54 21.25 0.06 5.51
CA PRO A 54 20.22 -0.12 6.53
C PRO A 54 20.01 -1.60 6.86
N PRO A 55 19.67 -1.95 8.12
CA PRO A 55 19.39 -3.33 8.49
C PRO A 55 18.36 -3.98 7.56
N ALA A 56 18.67 -5.17 7.03
CA ALA A 56 17.78 -5.90 6.12
C ALA A 56 16.39 -6.19 6.71
N ALA A 57 16.32 -6.31 8.05
CA ALA A 57 15.05 -6.44 8.77
C ALA A 57 14.14 -5.21 8.57
N TYR A 58 14.69 -4.00 8.55
CA TYR A 58 13.91 -2.78 8.32
C TYR A 58 13.39 -2.70 6.89
N LEU A 59 14.21 -3.09 5.91
CA LEU A 59 13.78 -3.17 4.50
C LEU A 59 12.65 -4.19 4.32
N THR A 60 12.71 -5.31 5.03
CA THR A 60 11.66 -6.34 5.01
C THR A 60 10.35 -5.83 5.62
N VAL A 61 10.43 -5.15 6.76
CA VAL A 61 9.25 -4.55 7.41
C VAL A 61 8.65 -3.44 6.57
N LEU A 62 9.47 -2.58 5.94
CA LEU A 62 9.00 -1.58 4.98
C LEU A 62 8.23 -2.24 3.84
N ARG A 63 8.79 -3.29 3.23
CA ARG A 63 8.12 -4.03 2.17
C ARG A 63 6.75 -4.55 2.60
N GLN A 64 6.65 -5.08 3.83
CA GLN A 64 5.37 -5.55 4.40
C GLN A 64 4.37 -4.40 4.60
N HIS A 65 4.82 -3.26 5.13
CA HIS A 65 3.97 -2.08 5.27
C HIS A 65 3.47 -1.57 3.91
N GLU A 66 4.33 -1.53 2.88
CA GLU A 66 3.95 -1.09 1.53
C GLU A 66 2.89 -2.00 0.89
N GLU A 67 2.96 -3.32 1.12
CA GLU A 67 1.92 -4.27 0.68
C GLU A 67 0.59 -4.01 1.39
N LEU A 68 0.62 -3.78 2.70
CA LEU A 68 -0.57 -3.52 3.51
C LEU A 68 -1.21 -2.17 3.12
N LEU A 69 -0.39 -1.16 2.86
CA LEU A 69 -0.79 0.16 2.36
C LEU A 69 -1.12 0.14 0.85
N ARG A 70 -1.00 -1.02 0.19
CA ARG A 70 -1.32 -1.24 -1.24
C ARG A 70 -0.53 -0.36 -2.22
N ILE A 71 0.65 0.11 -1.81
CA ILE A 71 1.54 0.93 -2.65
C ILE A 71 2.69 0.11 -3.26
N ALA A 72 2.80 -1.17 -2.92
CA ALA A 72 3.66 -2.12 -3.60
C ALA A 72 2.98 -3.50 -3.78
N GLY A 73 3.62 -4.37 -4.56
CA GLY A 73 3.16 -5.74 -4.80
C GLY A 73 2.15 -5.94 -5.92
N PRO A 74 1.56 -7.14 -6.01
CA PRO A 74 0.47 -7.42 -6.94
C PRO A 74 -0.73 -6.51 -6.70
N LYS A 75 -1.05 -6.22 -5.44
CA LYS A 75 -2.21 -5.38 -5.07
C LYS A 75 -2.06 -3.93 -5.52
N SER A 76 -0.84 -3.38 -5.58
CA SER A 76 -0.64 -2.02 -6.10
C SER A 76 -0.80 -1.92 -7.63
N ARG A 77 -0.82 -3.06 -8.34
CA ARG A 77 -0.96 -3.14 -9.80
C ARG A 77 -2.38 -3.46 -10.24
N VAL A 78 -3.21 -3.99 -9.33
CA VAL A 78 -4.63 -4.20 -9.58
C VAL A 78 -5.32 -2.86 -9.33
N GLY A 79 -5.69 -2.16 -10.41
CA GLY A 79 -6.41 -0.89 -10.29
C GLY A 79 -7.59 -1.04 -9.33
N SER A 80 -7.68 -0.13 -8.35
CA SER A 80 -8.83 -0.04 -7.45
C SER A 80 -10.09 0.02 -8.32
N GLY A 81 -10.94 -1.00 -8.14
CA GLY A 81 -11.97 -1.39 -9.10
C GLY A 81 -12.84 -0.23 -9.56
N GLY A 82 -12.78 0.04 -10.87
CA GLY A 82 -13.74 0.84 -11.64
C GLY A 82 -13.70 0.47 -13.12
N ALA A 83 -12.49 0.26 -13.68
CA ALA A 83 -12.32 -0.11 -15.09
C ALA A 83 -12.04 -1.62 -15.33
N ALA A 84 -11.45 -2.32 -14.35
CA ALA A 84 -11.02 -3.71 -14.53
C ALA A 84 -12.16 -4.76 -14.42
N ASP A 85 -13.25 -4.45 -13.70
CA ASP A 85 -14.43 -5.33 -13.65
C ASP A 85 -15.49 -4.98 -14.71
N ALA A 86 -15.48 -3.76 -15.25
CA ALA A 86 -16.36 -3.35 -16.34
C ALA A 86 -16.04 -4.04 -17.69
N SER A 87 -14.93 -4.78 -17.76
CA SER A 87 -14.41 -5.44 -18.95
C SER A 87 -14.34 -6.97 -18.85
N LYS A 88 -14.78 -7.59 -17.73
CA LYS A 88 -14.90 -9.05 -17.67
C LYS A 88 -16.13 -9.49 -18.45
N PRO A 89 -15.99 -10.27 -19.55
CA PRO A 89 -17.15 -10.88 -20.17
C PRO A 89 -17.84 -11.78 -19.13
N GLY A 90 -19.14 -11.56 -18.93
CA GLY A 90 -19.93 -12.34 -17.98
C GLY A 90 -19.77 -13.84 -18.23
N ASN A 91 -19.77 -14.64 -17.17
CA ASN A 91 -19.59 -16.09 -17.24
C ASN A 91 -20.56 -16.70 -18.29
N PRO A 92 -20.05 -17.28 -19.40
CA PRO A 92 -20.88 -17.80 -20.47
C PRO A 92 -21.72 -19.02 -20.05
N PHE A 93 -21.38 -19.64 -18.92
CA PHE A 93 -22.10 -20.79 -18.35
C PHE A 93 -23.16 -20.41 -17.32
N ALA A 94 -23.27 -19.13 -16.92
CA ALA A 94 -24.29 -18.68 -15.96
C ALA A 94 -25.72 -18.99 -16.44
N ARG A 95 -25.96 -19.01 -17.76
CA ARG A 95 -27.26 -19.35 -18.36
C ARG A 95 -27.61 -20.84 -18.27
N ASN A 96 -26.64 -21.72 -18.11
CA ASN A 96 -26.84 -23.17 -18.15
C ASN A 96 -27.14 -23.78 -16.77
N GLY A 97 -26.90 -23.06 -15.67
CA GLY A 97 -27.13 -23.53 -14.30
C GLY A 97 -28.61 -23.50 -13.84
N HIS A 98 -29.50 -22.83 -14.58
CA HIS A 98 -30.91 -22.64 -14.20
C HIS A 98 -31.90 -23.62 -14.86
N ARG A 99 -31.44 -24.76 -15.38
CA ARG A 99 -32.38 -25.84 -15.71
C ARG A 99 -32.91 -26.45 -14.41
N ALA A 100 -34.08 -25.96 -13.99
CA ALA A 100 -34.90 -26.58 -12.97
C ALA A 100 -35.01 -28.07 -13.29
N ARG A 101 -34.65 -28.92 -12.32
CA ARG A 101 -34.90 -30.36 -12.42
C ARG A 101 -36.41 -30.55 -12.46
N ALA A 102 -36.92 -31.05 -13.59
CA ALA A 102 -38.27 -31.58 -13.68
C ALA A 102 -38.36 -32.92 -12.94
#